data_AF-A0A7X9JNA3-F1
#
_entry.id   AF-A0A7X9JNA3-F1
#
_cell.length_a   1.000
_cell.length_b   1.000
_cell.length_c   1.000
_cell.angle_alpha   90.00
_cell.angle_beta   90.00
_cell.angle_gamma   90.00
#
_symmetry.space_group_name_H-M   'P 1'
#
loop_
_entity.id
_entity.type
_entity.pdbx_description
1 polymer ?
#
loop_
_entity_poly.entity_id
_entity_poly.type
_entity_poly.pdbx_seq_one_letter_code
_entity_poly.pdbx_strand_id
1 'polypeptide(L)'
;GDESVYWLTDVGIEYAKNGVKFSTFTRQFDLYIDAVGDVKEKAKEVFSNLRSEKQISFKEDNLPKNIEDVKLLAELQAPEIHFPKKNFSLQSCEPRGVEGYVAKVWVVLLENFRDNTIRSLVYDEKQDKIIDSLSDAFNKLEDEKLILLEKLVKVGDNEEFSVEFTDEVKQEKQIAIENELIQKQAEIETAIEKQDIEKIKEIQKQVSTIKRHFNSLEFEVELKRLFDQTANDLWIISPWIKKYATIRRIPFFEKYLQKGGRIFVAYSEPENNTDIMADEEALNKLLELEKKYQNFYINQLPPFHYKRVWLRNNGDYNLFYTGSYNILSFFVKQGLQNVRQEEMTKLDWDEEKENVYLDIFKQFGVKYLNRAVEDFNTLIKNPPERIDKAFLQKIKSSDYGKLKPFINQGIDVFDEKYQQLQDAKEYNLHYYREQYVKIEIENYKKEILEISKKPIALDKKRSIQGRLNTLHNEFSEFSELVEVKELSRMITELKIINFDKSKPFKHNRINNKQHNKKWR
;
A
#
# COMPACT_ATOMS: atom_id res chain seq x y z
N GLY A 1 -21.75 -12.79 92.90
CA GLY A 1 -21.97 -12.86 91.45
C GLY A 1 -21.08 -11.81 90.86
N ASP A 2 -20.12 -12.20 90.03
CA ASP A 2 -18.99 -11.37 89.59
C ASP A 2 -19.45 -9.95 89.18
N GLU A 3 -18.96 -8.94 89.91
CA GLU A 3 -19.14 -7.51 89.65
C GLU A 3 -18.27 -7.06 88.46
N SER A 4 -18.49 -7.65 87.28
CA SER A 4 -17.77 -7.29 86.08
C SER A 4 -18.31 -5.94 85.58
N VAL A 5 -17.51 -4.89 85.79
CA VAL A 5 -17.76 -3.55 85.26
C VAL A 5 -17.63 -3.59 83.74
N TYR A 6 -18.74 -3.45 83.02
CA TYR A 6 -18.73 -3.35 81.56
C TYR A 6 -18.35 -1.93 81.12
N TRP A 7 -17.22 -1.80 80.45
CA TRP A 7 -16.80 -0.55 79.81
C TRP A 7 -17.30 -0.52 78.36
N LEU A 8 -17.82 0.63 77.92
CA LEU A 8 -18.12 0.83 76.51
C LEU A 8 -16.81 0.85 75.72
N THR A 9 -16.76 0.14 74.60
CA THR A 9 -15.68 0.31 73.62
C THR A 9 -15.74 1.73 73.03
N ASP A 10 -14.66 2.19 72.39
CA ASP A 10 -14.64 3.50 71.73
C ASP A 10 -15.81 3.68 70.74
N VAL A 11 -16.18 2.60 70.05
CA VAL A 11 -17.36 2.52 69.17
C VAL A 11 -18.65 2.62 70.00
N GLY A 12 -18.75 1.91 71.14
CA GLY A 12 -19.89 2.01 72.05
C GLY A 12 -20.11 3.42 72.60
N ILE A 13 -19.04 4.18 72.86
CA ILE A 13 -19.09 5.59 73.27
C ILE A 13 -19.68 6.46 72.16
N GLU A 14 -19.26 6.24 70.91
CA GLU A 14 -19.73 7.01 69.75
C GLU A 14 -21.23 6.77 69.45
N TYR A 15 -21.68 5.51 69.47
CA TYR A 15 -23.09 5.17 69.26
C TYR A 15 -24.00 5.70 70.38
N ALA A 16 -23.54 5.63 71.64
CA ALA A 16 -24.26 6.17 72.79
C ALA A 16 -24.42 7.70 72.71
N LYS A 17 -23.40 8.42 72.23
CA LYS A 17 -23.47 9.88 72.00
C LYS A 17 -24.47 10.26 70.91
N ASN A 18 -24.62 9.44 69.88
CA ASN A 18 -25.49 9.73 68.73
C ASN A 18 -26.93 9.22 68.88
N GLY A 19 -27.28 8.56 69.98
CA GLY A 19 -28.64 8.09 70.27
C GLY A 19 -29.14 6.96 69.34
N VAL A 20 -28.22 6.24 68.68
CA VAL A 20 -28.54 5.21 67.68
C VAL A 20 -28.60 3.83 68.35
N LYS A 21 -29.65 3.04 68.07
CA LYS A 21 -29.76 1.65 68.55
C LYS A 21 -28.67 0.79 67.88
N PHE A 22 -27.77 0.21 68.68
CA PHE A 22 -26.76 -0.70 68.16
C PHE A 22 -27.37 -2.07 67.82
N SER A 23 -26.94 -2.64 66.71
CA SER A 23 -27.30 -4.00 66.28
C SER A 23 -26.07 -4.66 65.71
N THR A 24 -25.72 -5.83 66.23
CA THR A 24 -24.59 -6.64 65.72
C THR A 24 -25.11 -7.76 64.84
N PHE A 25 -24.43 -8.05 63.75
CA PHE A 25 -24.71 -9.22 62.92
C PHE A 25 -23.40 -9.82 62.42
N THR A 26 -23.45 -11.10 62.08
CA THR A 26 -22.32 -11.83 61.50
C THR A 26 -22.69 -12.24 60.08
N ARG A 27 -21.81 -11.97 59.12
CA ARG A 27 -22.02 -12.30 57.71
C ARG A 27 -20.72 -12.73 57.06
N GLN A 28 -20.81 -13.68 56.15
CA GLN A 28 -19.69 -14.06 55.27
C GLN A 28 -19.65 -13.10 54.08
N PHE A 29 -18.45 -12.67 53.71
CA PHE A 29 -18.22 -11.79 52.57
C PHE A 29 -16.86 -12.13 51.96
N ASP A 30 -16.74 -11.84 50.66
CA ASP A 30 -15.52 -12.06 49.89
C ASP A 30 -14.96 -10.72 49.43
N LEU A 31 -13.63 -10.61 49.45
CA LEU A 31 -12.87 -9.47 48.94
C LEU A 31 -12.04 -9.92 47.75
N TYR A 32 -12.05 -9.12 46.69
CA TYR A 32 -11.27 -9.36 45.48
C TYR A 32 -10.02 -8.50 45.52
N ILE A 33 -8.87 -9.12 45.27
CA ILE A 33 -7.56 -8.47 45.35
C ILE A 33 -6.89 -8.58 43.99
N ASP A 34 -6.45 -7.43 43.48
CA ASP A 34 -5.63 -7.37 42.27
C ASP A 34 -4.17 -7.68 42.62
N ALA A 35 -3.60 -8.69 41.97
CA ALA A 35 -2.20 -9.07 42.16
C ALA A 35 -1.23 -8.29 41.24
N VAL A 36 -1.74 -7.47 40.30
CA VAL A 36 -0.96 -6.90 39.19
C VAL A 36 -1.13 -5.38 39.05
N GLY A 37 -2.35 -4.85 38.92
CA GLY A 37 -2.62 -3.48 38.44
C GLY A 37 -3.17 -2.47 39.46
N ASP A 38 -3.34 -2.88 40.72
CA ASP A 38 -3.91 -2.07 41.81
C ASP A 38 -5.36 -1.57 41.61
N VAL A 39 -6.25 -2.38 40.99
CA VAL A 39 -7.68 -2.04 40.77
C VAL A 39 -8.52 -2.24 42.05
N LYS A 40 -8.14 -1.65 43.19
CA LYS A 40 -8.78 -1.92 44.50
C LYS A 40 -10.28 -1.62 44.57
N GLU A 41 -10.73 -0.51 43.98
CA GLU A 41 -12.12 -0.03 44.10
C GLU A 41 -13.11 -0.87 43.27
N LYS A 42 -12.69 -1.29 42.07
CA LYS A 42 -13.53 -2.01 41.10
C LYS A 42 -13.16 -3.48 40.94
N ALA A 43 -12.23 -4.01 41.75
CA ALA A 43 -11.75 -5.39 41.66
C ALA A 43 -12.89 -6.40 41.63
N LYS A 44 -13.87 -6.27 42.54
CA LYS A 44 -15.01 -7.18 42.61
C LYS A 44 -15.88 -7.13 41.36
N GLU A 45 -16.18 -5.95 40.84
CA GLU A 45 -16.99 -5.76 39.63
C GLU A 45 -16.26 -6.31 38.39
N VAL A 46 -14.98 -6.01 38.27
CA VAL A 46 -14.15 -6.41 37.13
C VAL A 46 -13.88 -7.91 37.14
N PHE A 47 -13.35 -8.45 38.24
CA PHE A 47 -12.83 -9.82 38.28
C PHE A 47 -13.91 -10.90 38.42
N SER A 48 -15.05 -10.60 39.05
CA SER A 48 -16.18 -11.55 39.12
C SER A 48 -16.74 -11.92 37.74
N ASN A 49 -16.49 -11.07 36.77
CA ASN A 49 -17.06 -11.06 35.45
C ASN A 49 -16.13 -11.64 34.37
N LEU A 50 -14.82 -11.72 34.68
CA LEU A 50 -13.81 -12.30 33.81
C LEU A 50 -13.88 -13.82 33.80
N ARG A 51 -13.51 -14.41 32.66
CA ARG A 51 -13.26 -15.85 32.58
C ARG A 51 -11.90 -16.15 33.24
N SER A 52 -11.93 -16.89 34.34
CA SER A 52 -10.75 -17.25 35.10
C SER A 52 -10.63 -18.75 35.35
N GLU A 53 -9.40 -19.18 35.62
CA GLU A 53 -9.05 -20.54 36.01
C GLU A 53 -8.47 -20.50 37.43
N LYS A 54 -8.92 -21.42 38.29
CA LYS A 54 -8.42 -21.54 39.67
C LYS A 54 -6.97 -21.99 39.65
N GLN A 55 -6.10 -21.30 40.38
CA GLN A 55 -4.70 -21.67 40.54
C GLN A 55 -4.48 -22.47 41.83
N ILE A 56 -3.56 -23.44 41.75
CA ILE A 56 -3.14 -24.27 42.89
C ILE A 56 -2.13 -23.50 43.76
N SER A 57 -1.32 -22.63 43.15
CA SER A 57 -0.37 -21.74 43.83
C SER A 57 -0.49 -20.32 43.28
N PHE A 58 -0.41 -19.31 44.15
CA PHE A 58 -0.45 -17.90 43.80
C PHE A 58 0.34 -17.07 44.82
N LYS A 59 0.65 -15.81 44.49
CA LYS A 59 1.39 -14.91 45.38
C LYS A 59 0.49 -14.41 46.50
N GLU A 60 0.92 -14.58 47.75
CA GLU A 60 0.19 -14.13 48.94
C GLU A 60 0.64 -12.75 49.46
N ASP A 61 1.63 -12.14 48.79
CA ASP A 61 2.28 -10.91 49.27
C ASP A 61 1.33 -9.71 49.42
N ASN A 62 0.26 -9.68 48.63
CA ASN A 62 -0.73 -8.60 48.59
C ASN A 62 -1.99 -8.86 49.42
N LEU A 63 -2.00 -9.93 50.23
CA LEU A 63 -3.15 -10.22 51.11
C LEU A 63 -3.19 -9.27 52.32
N PRO A 64 -4.39 -8.88 52.80
CA PRO A 64 -4.55 -8.07 54.00
C PRO A 64 -3.93 -8.77 55.20
N LYS A 65 -3.07 -8.07 55.95
CA LYS A 65 -2.34 -8.65 57.09
C LYS A 65 -3.03 -8.41 58.41
N ASN A 66 -3.87 -7.39 58.47
CA ASN A 66 -4.60 -6.99 59.67
C ASN A 66 -6.02 -6.50 59.32
N ILE A 67 -6.84 -6.27 60.36
CA ILE A 67 -8.23 -5.82 60.20
C ILE A 67 -8.35 -4.42 59.58
N GLU A 68 -7.36 -3.53 59.79
CA GLU A 68 -7.40 -2.18 59.20
C GLU A 68 -7.22 -2.26 57.68
N ASP A 69 -6.36 -3.15 57.18
CA ASP A 69 -6.24 -3.44 55.74
C ASP A 69 -7.56 -3.96 55.16
N VAL A 70 -8.26 -4.83 55.92
CA VAL A 70 -9.57 -5.39 55.53
C VAL A 70 -10.64 -4.31 55.51
N LYS A 71 -10.65 -3.38 56.47
CA LYS A 71 -11.62 -2.26 56.52
C LYS A 71 -11.52 -1.37 55.29
N LEU A 72 -10.31 -1.04 54.84
CA LEU A 72 -10.09 -0.22 53.64
C LEU A 72 -10.70 -0.86 52.39
N LEU A 73 -10.54 -2.18 52.21
CA LEU A 73 -11.11 -2.92 51.08
C LEU A 73 -12.62 -3.13 51.24
N ALA A 74 -13.07 -3.43 52.46
CA ALA A 74 -14.49 -3.63 52.76
C ALA A 74 -15.30 -2.36 52.55
N GLU A 75 -14.75 -1.17 52.82
CA GLU A 75 -15.42 0.11 52.52
C GLU A 75 -15.79 0.25 51.04
N LEU A 76 -14.95 -0.31 50.17
CA LEU A 76 -15.11 -0.22 48.71
C LEU A 76 -15.96 -1.37 48.15
N GLN A 77 -15.75 -2.61 48.60
CA GLN A 77 -16.29 -3.81 47.96
C GLN A 77 -17.42 -4.51 48.75
N ALA A 78 -17.56 -4.18 50.04
CA ALA A 78 -18.56 -4.74 50.95
C ALA A 78 -19.08 -3.66 51.93
N PRO A 79 -19.66 -2.55 51.42
CA PRO A 79 -20.12 -1.43 52.26
C PRO A 79 -21.20 -1.84 53.27
N GLU A 80 -21.87 -2.97 53.06
CA GLU A 80 -22.78 -3.58 54.02
C GLU A 80 -22.07 -4.16 55.26
N ILE A 81 -20.76 -4.37 55.21
CA ILE A 81 -19.93 -4.90 56.31
C ILE A 81 -19.16 -3.77 57.00
N HIS A 82 -18.54 -2.88 56.23
CA HIS A 82 -17.81 -1.72 56.74
C HIS A 82 -18.12 -0.50 55.87
N PHE A 83 -18.82 0.48 56.42
CA PHE A 83 -19.04 1.78 55.81
C PHE A 83 -19.33 2.81 56.91
N PRO A 84 -18.29 3.39 57.54
CA PRO A 84 -18.42 4.25 58.71
C PRO A 84 -19.40 5.41 58.51
N LYS A 85 -19.43 5.98 57.30
CA LYS A 85 -20.34 7.07 56.92
C LYS A 85 -21.83 6.72 57.02
N LYS A 86 -22.20 5.45 56.97
CA LYS A 86 -23.58 4.96 57.19
C LYS A 86 -23.71 4.11 58.45
N ASN A 87 -22.77 4.25 59.40
CA ASN A 87 -22.77 3.52 60.67
C ASN A 87 -22.70 1.99 60.48
N PHE A 88 -21.99 1.51 59.45
CA PHE A 88 -21.58 0.10 59.38
C PHE A 88 -20.10 0.02 59.77
N SER A 89 -19.76 -0.76 60.78
CA SER A 89 -18.39 -0.77 61.33
C SER A 89 -17.95 -2.20 61.63
N LEU A 90 -17.18 -2.78 60.72
CA LEU A 90 -16.46 -4.02 60.95
C LEU A 90 -15.62 -3.97 62.25
N GLN A 91 -15.95 -4.86 63.20
CA GLN A 91 -15.31 -4.97 64.51
C GLN A 91 -14.25 -6.08 64.55
N SER A 92 -14.54 -7.22 63.91
CA SER A 92 -13.65 -8.38 63.84
C SER A 92 -13.93 -9.19 62.58
N CYS A 93 -12.91 -9.89 62.08
CA CYS A 93 -13.04 -10.85 60.99
C CYS A 93 -12.00 -11.96 61.15
N GLU A 94 -12.34 -13.16 60.71
CA GLU A 94 -11.42 -14.31 60.66
C GLU A 94 -11.34 -14.80 59.20
N PRO A 95 -10.13 -14.97 58.64
CA PRO A 95 -9.97 -15.50 57.29
C PRO A 95 -10.39 -16.96 57.25
N ARG A 96 -11.35 -17.31 56.39
CA ARG A 96 -11.81 -18.70 56.21
C ARG A 96 -11.00 -19.48 55.20
N GLY A 97 -10.36 -18.79 54.27
CA GLY A 97 -9.59 -19.37 53.18
C GLY A 97 -9.26 -18.31 52.15
N VAL A 98 -8.35 -18.66 51.26
CA VAL A 98 -7.92 -17.80 50.15
C VAL A 98 -7.84 -18.65 48.88
N GLU A 99 -8.32 -18.09 47.78
CA GLU A 99 -8.33 -18.75 46.48
C GLU A 99 -7.69 -17.84 45.43
N GLY A 100 -6.75 -18.39 44.65
CA GLY A 100 -6.12 -17.69 43.55
C GLY A 100 -6.79 -18.02 42.22
N TYR A 101 -6.95 -17.01 41.38
CA TYR A 101 -7.52 -17.14 40.04
C TYR A 101 -6.66 -16.39 39.04
N VAL A 102 -6.50 -16.93 37.83
CA VAL A 102 -5.88 -16.23 36.71
C VAL A 102 -6.86 -16.11 35.56
N ALA A 103 -7.04 -14.87 35.09
CA ALA A 103 -7.87 -14.54 33.94
C ALA A 103 -7.00 -14.32 32.70
N LYS A 104 -7.49 -14.75 31.55
CA LYS A 104 -6.91 -14.41 30.25
C LYS A 104 -7.69 -13.23 29.68
N VAL A 105 -6.97 -12.17 29.37
CA VAL A 105 -7.51 -10.95 28.74
C VAL A 105 -6.67 -10.60 27.52
N TRP A 106 -7.26 -9.89 26.58
CA TRP A 106 -6.54 -9.37 25.42
C TRP A 106 -6.04 -7.97 25.74
N VAL A 107 -4.76 -7.69 25.47
CA VAL A 107 -4.18 -6.36 25.64
C VAL A 107 -3.84 -5.80 24.27
N VAL A 108 -4.42 -4.65 23.94
CA VAL A 108 -4.14 -3.88 22.74
C VAL A 108 -3.23 -2.72 23.12
N LEU A 109 -2.06 -2.63 22.48
CA LEU A 109 -1.14 -1.51 22.65
C LEU A 109 -1.33 -0.51 21.51
N LEU A 110 -1.55 0.75 21.86
CA LEU A 110 -1.73 1.90 20.97
C LEU A 110 -0.59 2.88 21.25
N GLU A 111 0.30 3.06 20.30
CA GLU A 111 1.45 3.96 20.44
C GLU A 111 1.21 5.27 19.69
N ASN A 112 1.51 6.38 20.35
CA ASN A 112 1.45 7.71 19.80
C ASN A 112 2.80 8.09 19.15
N PHE A 113 2.78 8.24 17.83
CA PHE A 113 3.96 8.56 17.03
C PHE A 113 4.57 9.95 17.29
N ARG A 114 3.86 10.85 17.99
CA ARG A 114 4.33 12.22 18.23
C ARG A 114 5.21 12.34 19.47
N ASP A 115 4.91 11.56 20.49
CA ASP A 115 5.54 11.63 21.81
C ASP A 115 6.05 10.26 22.32
N ASN A 116 5.95 9.21 21.48
CA ASN A 116 6.32 7.82 21.78
C ASN A 116 5.63 7.25 23.04
N THR A 117 4.45 7.77 23.40
CA THR A 117 3.69 7.24 24.54
C THR A 117 2.89 6.01 24.12
N ILE A 118 2.87 4.99 24.98
CA ILE A 118 2.12 3.75 24.75
C ILE A 118 0.91 3.71 25.68
N ARG A 119 -0.28 3.77 25.09
CA ARG A 119 -1.56 3.52 25.75
C ARG A 119 -1.96 2.07 25.53
N SER A 120 -2.37 1.39 26.58
CA SER A 120 -2.93 0.05 26.59
C SER A 120 -4.44 0.10 26.76
N LEU A 121 -5.12 -0.83 26.08
CA LEU A 121 -6.53 -1.14 26.23
C LEU A 121 -6.66 -2.63 26.56
N VAL A 122 -7.38 -2.94 27.63
CA VAL A 122 -7.67 -4.32 28.04
C VAL A 122 -9.07 -4.68 27.54
N TYR A 123 -9.13 -5.68 26.67
CA TYR A 123 -10.34 -6.18 26.04
C TYR A 123 -10.71 -7.57 26.57
N ASP A 124 -11.96 -7.73 26.98
CA ASP A 124 -12.55 -9.02 27.32
C ASP A 124 -13.41 -9.53 26.16
N GLU A 125 -12.91 -10.56 25.48
CA GLU A 125 -13.56 -11.20 24.34
C GLU A 125 -14.93 -11.81 24.70
N LYS A 126 -15.11 -12.27 25.95
CA LYS A 126 -16.38 -12.92 26.35
C LYS A 126 -17.49 -11.89 26.52
N GLN A 127 -17.14 -10.69 26.96
CA GLN A 127 -18.07 -9.60 27.20
C GLN A 127 -18.17 -8.62 26.03
N ASP A 128 -17.29 -8.75 25.04
CA ASP A 128 -17.15 -7.86 23.89
C ASP A 128 -17.00 -6.39 24.31
N LYS A 129 -16.15 -6.15 25.33
CA LYS A 129 -15.99 -4.82 25.95
C LYS A 129 -14.56 -4.52 26.34
N ILE A 130 -14.22 -3.24 26.27
CA ILE A 130 -13.00 -2.69 26.86
C ILE A 130 -13.26 -2.50 28.36
N ILE A 131 -12.32 -2.96 29.19
CA ILE A 131 -12.37 -2.79 30.64
C ILE A 131 -11.49 -1.58 30.97
N ASP A 132 -12.10 -0.40 31.08
CA ASP A 132 -11.38 0.86 31.31
C ASP A 132 -10.53 0.82 32.58
N SER A 133 -11.05 0.24 33.66
CA SER A 133 -10.34 0.20 34.95
C SER A 133 -9.09 -0.69 34.90
N LEU A 134 -9.09 -1.77 34.12
CA LEU A 134 -7.88 -2.56 33.87
C LEU A 134 -6.96 -1.88 32.87
N SER A 135 -7.52 -1.17 31.89
CA SER A 135 -6.72 -0.38 30.93
C SER A 135 -5.93 0.71 31.64
N ASP A 136 -6.57 1.46 32.54
CA ASP A 136 -5.93 2.52 33.33
C ASP A 136 -4.89 1.99 34.31
N ALA A 137 -5.17 0.83 34.92
CA ALA A 137 -4.21 0.13 35.77
C ALA A 137 -2.99 -0.36 34.98
N PHE A 138 -3.22 -1.03 33.85
CA PHE A 138 -2.16 -1.55 32.99
C PHE A 138 -1.34 -0.43 32.35
N ASN A 139 -1.94 0.74 32.08
CA ASN A 139 -1.24 1.93 31.61
C ASN A 139 -0.16 2.43 32.57
N LYS A 140 -0.28 2.16 33.87
CA LYS A 140 0.73 2.52 34.89
C LYS A 140 1.89 1.53 34.97
N LEU A 141 1.77 0.36 34.34
CA LEU A 141 2.78 -0.70 34.35
C LEU A 141 3.67 -0.60 33.10
N GLU A 142 4.58 0.38 33.09
CA GLU A 142 5.47 0.61 31.94
C GLU A 142 6.35 -0.59 31.62
N ASP A 143 6.96 -1.22 32.63
CA ASP A 143 7.84 -2.38 32.44
C ASP A 143 7.09 -3.57 31.80
N GLU A 144 5.85 -3.83 32.24
CA GLU A 144 5.02 -4.92 31.68
C GLU A 144 4.53 -4.61 30.27
N LYS A 145 4.22 -3.33 29.96
CA LYS A 145 3.93 -2.89 28.59
C LYS A 145 5.12 -3.14 27.67
N LEU A 146 6.34 -2.84 28.12
CA LEU A 146 7.57 -3.09 27.38
C LEU A 146 7.85 -4.59 27.20
N ILE A 147 7.66 -5.42 28.23
CA ILE A 147 7.84 -6.88 28.16
C ILE A 147 6.86 -7.52 27.16
N LEU A 148 5.57 -7.10 27.17
CA LEU A 148 4.59 -7.61 26.21
C LEU A 148 4.92 -7.18 24.78
N LEU A 149 5.39 -5.93 24.61
CA LEU A 149 5.85 -5.43 23.32
C LEU A 149 7.04 -6.25 22.81
N GLU A 150 8.05 -6.52 23.64
CA GLU A 150 9.20 -7.38 23.30
C GLU A 150 8.78 -8.79 22.90
N LYS A 151 7.82 -9.41 23.60
CA LYS A 151 7.32 -10.75 23.25
C LYS A 151 6.63 -10.77 21.89
N LEU A 152 5.91 -9.72 21.51
CA LEU A 152 5.31 -9.57 20.17
C LEU A 152 6.38 -9.37 19.08
N VAL A 153 7.57 -8.89 19.45
CA VAL A 153 8.70 -8.71 18.54
C VAL A 153 9.46 -10.03 18.33
N LYS A 154 9.73 -10.80 19.39
CA LYS A 154 10.49 -12.07 19.36
C LYS A 154 9.86 -13.20 18.54
N VAL A 155 8.55 -13.17 18.30
CA VAL A 155 7.88 -14.17 17.43
C VAL A 155 8.37 -14.08 15.96
N GLY A 156 9.05 -13.00 15.58
CA GLY A 156 9.70 -12.84 14.28
C GLY A 156 11.13 -13.42 14.16
N ASP A 157 11.73 -13.92 15.25
CA ASP A 157 13.15 -14.30 15.30
C ASP A 157 13.45 -15.74 14.83
N ASN A 158 12.45 -16.49 14.35
CA ASN A 158 12.65 -17.83 13.78
C ASN A 158 13.13 -17.81 12.31
N GLU A 159 13.42 -16.64 11.74
CA GLU A 159 14.14 -16.51 10.47
C GLU A 159 15.62 -16.21 10.77
N GLU A 160 16.48 -17.09 10.27
CA GLU A 160 17.93 -17.19 10.47
C GLU A 160 18.69 -15.86 10.28
N PHE A 161 18.87 -15.07 11.35
CA PHE A 161 19.94 -14.06 11.44
C PHE A 161 20.25 -13.69 12.90
N SER A 162 21.30 -14.28 13.47
CA SER A 162 21.82 -13.90 14.79
C SER A 162 22.58 -12.56 14.70
N VAL A 163 22.21 -11.61 15.57
CA VAL A 163 22.75 -10.24 15.62
C VAL A 163 23.88 -10.14 16.62
N GLU A 164 25.00 -9.50 16.25
CA GLU A 164 26.00 -8.98 17.18
C GLU A 164 25.83 -7.46 17.36
N PHE A 165 25.77 -7.00 18.61
CA PHE A 165 25.67 -5.60 19.02
C PHE A 165 27.07 -5.06 19.35
N THR A 166 27.30 -3.74 19.19
CA THR A 166 28.56 -3.09 19.63
C THR A 166 28.30 -2.01 20.69
N ASP A 167 29.23 -1.89 21.65
CA ASP A 167 29.14 -1.05 22.86
C ASP A 167 29.71 0.38 22.69
N GLU A 168 29.71 0.96 21.48
CA GLU A 168 30.39 2.25 21.23
C GLU A 168 29.54 3.51 21.55
N VAL A 169 30.18 4.54 22.10
CA VAL A 169 29.58 5.80 22.56
C VAL A 169 29.49 6.83 21.43
N LYS A 170 28.40 7.62 21.39
CA LYS A 170 28.18 8.71 20.41
C LYS A 170 29.37 9.68 20.32
N GLN A 171 29.75 10.04 19.09
CA GLN A 171 30.84 11.00 18.82
C GLN A 171 30.39 12.46 19.02
N GLU A 172 31.32 13.33 19.43
CA GLU A 172 31.05 14.77 19.67
C GLU A 172 30.49 15.51 18.44
N LYS A 173 30.90 15.12 17.23
CA LYS A 173 30.38 15.70 15.98
C LYS A 173 28.88 15.41 15.78
N GLN A 174 28.42 14.23 16.17
CA GLN A 174 27.02 13.84 16.07
C GLN A 174 26.17 14.62 17.09
N ILE A 175 26.70 14.81 18.30
CA ILE A 175 26.04 15.61 19.36
C ILE A 175 25.92 17.08 18.95
N ALA A 176 26.93 17.64 18.28
CA ALA A 176 26.90 19.02 17.78
C ALA A 176 25.79 19.25 16.74
N ILE A 177 25.63 18.31 15.80
CA ILE A 177 24.58 18.36 14.77
C ILE A 177 23.17 18.21 15.38
N GLU A 178 23.01 17.30 16.35
CA GLU A 178 21.73 17.11 17.07
C GLU A 178 21.30 18.40 17.80
N ASN A 179 22.25 19.10 18.44
CA ASN A 179 21.99 20.36 19.16
C ASN A 179 21.60 21.53 18.23
N GLU A 180 22.20 21.63 17.04
CA GLU A 180 21.86 22.65 16.05
C GLU A 180 20.41 22.48 15.54
N LEU A 181 19.98 21.23 15.33
CA LEU A 181 18.61 20.91 14.91
C LEU A 181 17.58 21.23 15.99
N ILE A 182 17.91 20.96 17.27
CA ILE A 182 17.05 21.31 18.41
C ILE A 182 16.87 22.84 18.51
N GLN A 183 17.92 23.63 18.29
CA GLN A 183 17.81 25.10 18.27
C GLN A 183 16.90 25.60 17.13
N LYS A 184 17.04 25.03 15.92
CA LYS A 184 16.20 25.41 14.77
C LYS A 184 14.73 25.04 14.98
N GLN A 185 14.45 23.94 15.67
CA GLN A 185 13.09 23.54 16.04
C GLN A 185 12.44 24.56 16.99
N ALA A 186 13.19 25.07 17.98
CA ALA A 186 12.71 26.11 18.88
C ALA A 186 12.45 27.45 18.17
N GLU A 187 13.25 27.79 17.14
CA GLU A 187 13.02 28.96 16.28
C GLU A 187 11.71 28.84 15.46
N ILE A 188 11.39 27.64 14.96
CA ILE A 188 10.14 27.34 14.23
C ILE A 188 8.94 27.49 15.16
N GLU A 189 9.00 26.92 16.37
CA GLU A 189 7.91 26.99 17.34
C GLU A 189 7.60 28.45 17.71
N THR A 190 8.65 29.24 17.93
CA THR A 190 8.52 30.69 18.19
C THR A 190 7.92 31.45 17.00
N ALA A 191 8.26 31.08 15.76
CA ALA A 191 7.73 31.72 14.56
C ALA A 191 6.26 31.33 14.29
N ILE A 192 5.88 30.08 14.61
CA ILE A 192 4.49 29.60 14.57
C ILE A 192 3.62 30.32 15.59
N GLU A 193 4.10 30.49 16.83
CA GLU A 193 3.41 31.24 17.87
C GLU A 193 3.19 32.71 17.48
N LYS A 194 4.13 33.29 16.74
CA LYS A 194 4.05 34.68 16.23
C LYS A 194 3.34 34.83 14.89
N GLN A 195 2.85 33.73 14.30
CA GLN A 195 2.23 33.68 12.96
C GLN A 195 3.10 34.34 11.86
N ASP A 196 4.42 34.25 11.97
CA ASP A 196 5.37 34.83 11.02
C ASP A 196 5.61 33.86 9.85
N ILE A 197 4.75 33.96 8.84
CA ILE A 197 4.72 33.05 7.68
C ILE A 197 5.99 33.17 6.82
N GLU A 198 6.64 34.34 6.75
CA GLU A 198 7.89 34.51 6.00
C GLU A 198 9.05 33.85 6.71
N LYS A 199 9.16 34.01 8.03
CA LYS A 199 10.22 33.39 8.83
C LYS A 199 10.09 31.87 8.89
N ILE A 200 8.87 31.34 8.90
CA ILE A 200 8.61 29.90 8.77
C ILE A 200 9.09 29.38 7.41
N LYS A 201 8.82 30.09 6.31
CA LYS A 201 9.30 29.69 4.97
C LYS A 201 10.82 29.79 4.82
N GLU A 202 11.44 30.81 5.42
CA GLU A 202 12.89 30.98 5.43
C GLU A 202 13.58 29.88 6.23
N ILE A 203 13.09 29.56 7.44
CA ILE A 203 13.62 28.47 8.26
C ILE A 203 13.34 27.11 7.62
N GLN A 204 12.17 26.88 6.99
CA GLN A 204 11.92 25.66 6.22
C GLN A 204 12.90 25.50 5.04
N LYS A 205 13.22 26.59 4.34
CA LYS A 205 14.23 26.59 3.27
C LYS A 205 15.62 26.26 3.83
N GLN A 206 15.99 26.81 4.98
CA GLN A 206 17.24 26.51 5.69
C GLN A 206 17.26 25.07 6.23
N VAL A 207 16.21 24.57 6.88
CA VAL A 207 16.12 23.21 7.42
C VAL A 207 16.13 22.15 6.31
N SER A 208 15.47 22.43 5.18
CA SER A 208 15.52 21.56 3.98
C SER A 208 16.92 21.49 3.34
N THR A 209 17.78 22.48 3.60
CA THR A 209 19.19 22.51 3.20
C THR A 209 20.14 22.00 4.29
N ILE A 210 19.73 21.99 5.57
CA ILE A 210 20.58 21.63 6.72
C ILE A 210 20.54 20.14 7.04
N LYS A 211 19.40 19.45 6.96
CA LYS A 211 19.38 18.00 7.27
C LYS A 211 19.97 17.17 6.15
N ARG A 212 21.29 16.97 6.25
CA ARG A 212 22.08 16.14 5.34
C ARG A 212 22.14 14.70 5.79
N HIS A 213 22.06 14.41 7.09
CA HIS A 213 22.18 13.04 7.61
C HIS A 213 20.85 12.56 8.20
N PHE A 214 20.53 11.30 7.93
CA PHE A 214 19.32 10.62 8.34
C PHE A 214 19.70 9.26 8.90
N ASN A 215 19.30 8.97 10.13
CA ASN A 215 19.31 7.59 10.61
C ASN A 215 18.16 6.78 9.99
N SER A 216 18.14 5.46 10.20
CA SER A 216 17.12 4.55 9.67
C SER A 216 15.67 5.02 9.80
N LEU A 217 15.28 5.53 10.97
CA LEU A 217 13.89 5.97 11.23
C LEU A 217 13.60 7.29 10.51
N GLU A 218 14.52 8.24 10.62
CA GLU A 218 14.41 9.55 9.98
C GLU A 218 14.34 9.42 8.46
N PHE A 219 15.09 8.49 7.88
CA PHE A 219 15.06 8.24 6.46
C PHE A 219 13.76 7.57 6.01
N GLU A 220 13.16 6.69 6.81
CA GLU A 220 11.84 6.11 6.50
C GLU A 220 10.74 7.19 6.51
N VAL A 221 10.81 8.15 7.44
CA VAL A 221 9.92 9.32 7.44
C VAL A 221 10.15 10.19 6.20
N GLU A 222 11.41 10.40 5.81
CA GLU A 222 11.74 11.14 4.59
C GLU A 222 11.26 10.42 3.33
N LEU A 223 11.41 9.10 3.24
CA LEU A 223 10.84 8.28 2.17
C LEU A 223 9.33 8.44 2.09
N LYS A 224 8.63 8.36 3.23
CA LYS A 224 7.18 8.59 3.30
C LYS A 224 6.83 9.99 2.80
N ARG A 225 7.60 11.02 3.18
CA ARG A 225 7.42 12.39 2.69
C ARG A 225 7.58 12.45 1.17
N LEU A 226 8.60 11.81 0.60
CA LEU A 226 8.79 11.72 -0.85
C LEU A 226 7.58 11.06 -1.53
N PHE A 227 7.11 9.91 -1.04
CA PHE A 227 5.93 9.24 -1.59
C PHE A 227 4.62 10.06 -1.46
N ASP A 228 4.48 10.82 -0.37
CA ASP A 228 3.26 11.56 -0.11
C ASP A 228 3.18 12.90 -0.84
N GLN A 229 4.29 13.65 -0.90
CA GLN A 229 4.30 15.05 -1.35
C GLN A 229 4.79 15.25 -2.79
N THR A 230 5.41 14.25 -3.40
CA THR A 230 6.00 14.39 -4.75
C THR A 230 5.27 13.51 -5.76
N ALA A 231 5.46 13.79 -7.04
CA ALA A 231 4.92 13.03 -8.17
C ALA A 231 5.88 13.08 -9.37
N ASN A 232 7.18 13.11 -9.09
CA ASN A 232 8.25 13.20 -10.07
C ASN A 232 8.88 11.81 -10.34
N ASP A 233 10.06 11.79 -10.98
CA ASP A 233 10.78 10.56 -11.24
C ASP A 233 11.57 10.14 -10.01
N LEU A 234 11.06 9.13 -9.31
CA LEU A 234 11.68 8.55 -8.12
C LEU A 234 12.49 7.31 -8.50
N TRP A 235 13.78 7.35 -8.21
CA TRP A 235 14.71 6.24 -8.44
C TRP A 235 15.07 5.60 -7.11
N ILE A 236 14.89 4.29 -7.01
CA ILE A 236 15.23 3.47 -5.85
C ILE A 236 16.28 2.48 -6.31
N ILE A 237 17.54 2.70 -5.91
CA ILE A 237 18.65 1.84 -6.29
C ILE A 237 19.09 1.06 -5.06
N SER A 238 18.85 -0.25 -5.11
CA SER A 238 18.86 -1.12 -3.96
C SER A 238 19.43 -2.48 -4.36
N PRO A 239 20.65 -2.83 -3.94
CA PRO A 239 21.33 -4.03 -4.47
C PRO A 239 20.56 -5.31 -4.19
N TRP A 240 19.90 -5.39 -3.03
CA TRP A 240 19.03 -6.50 -2.66
C TRP A 240 17.56 -6.12 -2.63
N ILE A 241 16.72 -7.12 -2.93
CA ILE A 241 15.27 -7.10 -2.77
C ILE A 241 14.90 -8.19 -1.76
N LYS A 242 14.32 -7.82 -0.61
CA LYS A 242 13.84 -8.78 0.39
C LYS A 242 12.32 -8.65 0.57
N LYS A 243 11.68 -9.81 0.78
CA LYS A 243 10.22 -9.95 0.91
C LYS A 243 9.61 -8.96 1.86
N TYR A 244 10.05 -8.97 3.12
CA TYR A 244 9.42 -8.19 4.18
C TYR A 244 9.33 -6.69 3.85
N ALA A 245 10.44 -6.10 3.43
CA ALA A 245 10.52 -4.67 3.16
C ALA A 245 9.86 -4.27 1.83
N THR A 246 9.98 -5.11 0.81
CA THR A 246 9.41 -4.84 -0.52
C THR A 246 7.89 -4.91 -0.48
N ILE A 247 7.30 -5.94 0.12
CA ILE A 247 5.84 -6.12 0.18
C ILE A 247 5.17 -4.95 0.90
N ARG A 248 5.79 -4.42 1.97
CA ARG A 248 5.28 -3.24 2.68
C ARG A 248 5.41 -1.93 1.89
N ARG A 249 6.33 -1.86 0.93
CA ARG A 249 6.52 -0.68 0.06
C ARG A 249 5.56 -0.62 -1.12
N ILE A 250 5.06 -1.76 -1.59
CA ILE A 250 4.15 -1.84 -2.74
C ILE A 250 2.95 -0.88 -2.63
N PRO A 251 2.22 -0.78 -1.50
CA PRO A 251 1.10 0.17 -1.39
C PRO A 251 1.51 1.63 -1.60
N PHE A 252 2.71 2.02 -1.14
CA PHE A 252 3.26 3.36 -1.36
C PHE A 252 3.64 3.57 -2.83
N PHE A 253 4.21 2.55 -3.48
CA PHE A 253 4.51 2.59 -4.91
C PHE A 253 3.23 2.76 -5.73
N GLU A 254 2.21 1.95 -5.48
CA GLU A 254 0.92 2.06 -6.19
C GLU A 254 0.29 3.43 -6.00
N LYS A 255 0.27 3.96 -4.78
CA LYS A 255 -0.25 5.31 -4.48
C LYS A 255 0.54 6.38 -5.24
N TYR A 256 1.87 6.28 -5.28
CA TYR A 256 2.71 7.24 -5.99
C TYR A 256 2.51 7.18 -7.51
N LEU A 257 2.39 5.98 -8.07
CA LEU A 257 2.11 5.76 -9.49
C LEU A 257 0.72 6.31 -9.87
N GLN A 258 -0.28 6.13 -9.02
CA GLN A 258 -1.63 6.67 -9.24
C GLN A 258 -1.70 8.21 -9.21
N LYS A 259 -0.79 8.87 -8.47
CA LYS A 259 -0.64 10.32 -8.49
C LYS A 259 0.01 10.86 -9.77
N GLY A 260 0.48 9.98 -10.66
CA GLY A 260 1.19 10.35 -11.88
C GLY A 260 2.71 10.34 -11.76
N GLY A 261 3.27 10.04 -10.58
CA GLY A 261 4.72 9.89 -10.43
C GLY A 261 5.26 8.66 -11.15
N ARG A 262 6.55 8.68 -11.50
CA ARG A 262 7.25 7.51 -12.09
C ARG A 262 8.20 6.91 -11.07
N ILE A 263 8.29 5.59 -11.04
CA ILE A 263 9.23 4.87 -10.16
C ILE A 263 10.15 4.01 -11.00
N PHE A 264 11.46 4.12 -10.74
CA PHE A 264 12.50 3.28 -11.31
C PHE A 264 13.18 2.50 -10.18
N VAL A 265 13.15 1.17 -10.24
CA VAL A 265 13.78 0.27 -9.27
C VAL A 265 14.98 -0.42 -9.90
N ALA A 266 16.17 -0.24 -9.35
CA ALA A 266 17.37 -0.95 -9.76
C ALA A 266 17.82 -1.91 -8.67
N TYR A 267 18.15 -3.16 -9.04
CA TYR A 267 18.77 -4.15 -8.17
C TYR A 267 19.98 -4.80 -8.83
N SER A 268 20.85 -5.42 -8.05
CA SER A 268 22.16 -5.87 -8.52
C SER A 268 22.14 -7.29 -9.07
N GLU A 269 22.98 -7.55 -10.07
CA GLU A 269 23.52 -8.89 -10.31
C GLU A 269 24.39 -9.33 -9.13
N PRO A 270 24.49 -10.64 -8.86
CA PRO A 270 25.34 -11.14 -7.80
C PRO A 270 26.82 -10.99 -8.15
N GLU A 271 27.66 -10.63 -7.17
CA GLU A 271 29.12 -10.67 -7.34
C GLU A 271 29.64 -12.11 -7.35
N ASN A 272 29.00 -13.00 -6.58
CA ASN A 272 29.27 -14.44 -6.58
C ASN A 272 28.03 -15.22 -7.01
N ASN A 273 28.19 -16.27 -7.82
CA ASN A 273 27.07 -17.07 -8.34
C ASN A 273 26.13 -17.68 -7.27
N THR A 274 26.53 -17.69 -5.99
CA THR A 274 25.73 -18.17 -4.85
C THR A 274 24.83 -17.10 -4.23
N ASP A 275 25.04 -15.82 -4.54
CA ASP A 275 24.36 -14.73 -3.85
C ASP A 275 22.93 -14.55 -4.38
N ILE A 276 21.95 -14.67 -3.49
CA ILE A 276 20.54 -14.43 -3.82
C ILE A 276 20.25 -12.94 -3.64
N MET A 277 20.29 -12.20 -4.76
CA MET A 277 20.08 -10.75 -4.77
C MET A 277 18.62 -10.35 -4.58
N ALA A 278 17.67 -11.17 -5.03
CA ALA A 278 16.26 -10.88 -4.93
C ALA A 278 15.47 -12.08 -4.40
N ASP A 279 14.64 -11.83 -3.39
CA ASP A 279 13.58 -12.77 -3.00
C ASP A 279 12.58 -12.94 -4.15
N GLU A 280 12.26 -14.19 -4.49
CA GLU A 280 11.46 -14.54 -5.66
C GLU A 280 10.04 -13.97 -5.59
N GLU A 281 9.38 -14.05 -4.43
CA GLU A 281 8.02 -13.54 -4.25
C GLU A 281 7.98 -12.02 -4.35
N ALA A 282 8.94 -11.35 -3.72
CA ALA A 282 9.10 -9.90 -3.78
C ALA A 282 9.33 -9.41 -5.22
N LEU A 283 10.25 -10.08 -5.93
CA LEU A 283 10.58 -9.73 -7.32
C LEU A 283 9.36 -9.92 -8.23
N ASN A 284 8.66 -11.04 -8.10
CA ASN A 284 7.45 -11.31 -8.87
C ASN A 284 6.39 -10.22 -8.68
N LYS A 285 6.22 -9.70 -7.45
CA LYS A 285 5.31 -8.58 -7.20
C LYS A 285 5.75 -7.28 -7.85
N LEU A 286 7.05 -6.99 -7.92
CA LEU A 286 7.55 -5.81 -8.65
C LEU A 286 7.38 -5.97 -10.17
N LEU A 287 7.55 -7.18 -10.70
CA LEU A 287 7.28 -7.48 -12.12
C LEU A 287 5.78 -7.39 -12.46
N GLU A 288 4.89 -7.76 -11.52
CA GLU A 288 3.45 -7.50 -11.65
C GLU A 288 3.15 -6.00 -11.74
N LEU A 289 3.82 -5.16 -10.92
CA LEU A 289 3.70 -3.70 -11.00
C LEU A 289 4.18 -3.16 -12.36
N GLU A 290 5.30 -3.67 -12.89
CA GLU A 290 5.83 -3.28 -14.21
C GLU A 290 4.80 -3.53 -15.32
N LYS A 291 4.11 -4.68 -15.27
CA LYS A 291 3.05 -5.04 -16.23
C LYS A 291 1.79 -4.20 -16.04
N LYS A 292 1.41 -3.89 -14.80
CA LYS A 292 0.16 -3.18 -14.46
C LYS A 292 0.24 -1.67 -14.73
N TYR A 293 1.39 -1.04 -14.46
CA TYR A 293 1.53 0.41 -14.49
C TYR A 293 2.54 0.85 -15.56
N GLN A 294 2.12 1.72 -16.48
CA GLN A 294 2.99 2.26 -17.54
C GLN A 294 4.17 3.07 -16.96
N ASN A 295 3.98 3.72 -15.82
CA ASN A 295 4.95 4.57 -15.12
C ASN A 295 5.84 3.85 -14.08
N PHE A 296 5.83 2.51 -14.02
CA PHE A 296 6.75 1.74 -13.16
C PHE A 296 7.81 1.02 -13.99
N TYR A 297 9.07 1.12 -13.56
CA TYR A 297 10.22 0.55 -14.25
C TYR A 297 11.08 -0.22 -13.25
N ILE A 298 11.63 -1.36 -13.67
CA ILE A 298 12.56 -2.16 -12.86
C ILE A 298 13.69 -2.67 -13.76
N ASN A 299 14.92 -2.73 -13.28
CA ASN A 299 16.03 -3.32 -14.01
C ASN A 299 17.04 -4.00 -13.07
N GLN A 300 17.62 -5.10 -13.52
CA GLN A 300 18.80 -5.67 -12.90
C GLN A 300 20.03 -5.04 -13.57
N LEU A 301 20.90 -4.43 -12.77
CA LEU A 301 22.12 -3.79 -13.26
C LEU A 301 23.33 -4.69 -12.95
N PRO A 302 24.47 -4.49 -13.65
CA PRO A 302 25.73 -5.16 -13.32
C PRO A 302 26.08 -5.01 -11.83
N PRO A 303 26.94 -5.88 -11.28
CA PRO A 303 27.17 -5.96 -9.85
C PRO A 303 27.48 -4.60 -9.21
N PHE A 304 26.71 -4.26 -8.17
CA PHE A 304 26.87 -3.04 -7.40
C PHE A 304 26.42 -3.22 -5.95
N HIS A 305 26.96 -2.37 -5.07
CA HIS A 305 26.62 -2.38 -3.65
C HIS A 305 26.18 -1.02 -3.10
N TYR A 306 26.07 0.03 -3.92
CA TYR A 306 25.59 1.35 -3.47
C TYR A 306 24.07 1.37 -3.25
N LYS A 307 23.60 2.12 -2.24
CA LYS A 307 22.16 2.31 -1.93
C LYS A 307 21.82 3.77 -2.14
N ARG A 308 20.89 4.06 -3.05
CA ARG A 308 20.59 5.44 -3.46
C ARG A 308 19.11 5.68 -3.68
N VAL A 309 18.69 6.91 -3.41
CA VAL A 309 17.38 7.45 -3.81
C VAL A 309 17.57 8.73 -4.56
N TRP A 310 16.97 8.83 -5.74
CA TRP A 310 16.96 10.06 -6.50
C TRP A 310 15.54 10.53 -6.73
N LEU A 311 15.32 11.84 -6.57
CA LEU A 311 14.11 12.49 -7.06
C LEU A 311 14.53 13.45 -8.17
N ARG A 312 14.13 13.14 -9.40
CA ARG A 312 14.41 13.93 -10.59
C ARG A 312 13.18 14.73 -10.98
N ASN A 313 13.31 16.04 -11.06
CA ASN A 313 12.25 16.95 -11.50
C ASN A 313 12.75 17.74 -12.71
N ASN A 314 11.93 17.88 -13.75
CA ASN A 314 12.31 18.44 -15.05
C ASN A 314 12.53 19.97 -15.05
N GLY A 315 12.95 20.56 -13.92
CA GLY A 315 13.19 22.01 -13.83
C GLY A 315 13.67 22.53 -12.47
N ASP A 316 13.32 21.87 -11.35
CA ASP A 316 13.66 22.35 -9.99
C ASP A 316 14.37 21.28 -9.14
N TYR A 317 15.43 21.68 -8.44
CA TYR A 317 16.16 20.98 -7.37
C TYR A 317 16.02 19.44 -7.32
N ASN A 318 16.99 18.74 -7.90
CA ASN A 318 17.10 17.28 -7.78
C ASN A 318 17.53 16.87 -6.37
N LEU A 319 16.96 15.79 -5.86
CA LEU A 319 17.38 15.21 -4.58
C LEU A 319 18.21 13.97 -4.82
N PHE A 320 19.31 13.87 -4.11
CA PHE A 320 20.18 12.70 -4.10
C PHE A 320 20.42 12.25 -2.67
N TYR A 321 20.03 11.02 -2.36
CA TYR A 321 20.33 10.36 -1.09
C TYR A 321 21.23 9.16 -1.36
N THR A 322 22.28 8.98 -0.56
CA THR A 322 23.17 7.82 -0.60
C THR A 322 23.55 7.39 0.80
N GLY A 323 23.81 6.10 1.00
CA GLY A 323 24.23 5.62 2.31
C GLY A 323 24.21 4.11 2.40
N SER A 324 24.00 3.60 3.61
CA SER A 324 24.01 2.18 3.90
C SER A 324 22.60 1.57 3.94
N TYR A 325 21.56 2.40 4.13
CA TYR A 325 20.16 1.96 4.20
C TYR A 325 19.65 1.35 2.88
N ASN A 326 19.46 0.03 2.88
CA ASN A 326 18.85 -0.69 1.77
C ASN A 326 17.32 -0.64 1.84
N ILE A 327 16.73 0.10 0.90
CA ILE A 327 15.29 0.40 0.87
C ILE A 327 14.45 -0.81 0.54
N LEU A 328 14.90 -1.75 -0.30
CA LEU A 328 14.10 -2.93 -0.62
C LEU A 328 14.39 -4.11 0.32
N SER A 329 15.30 -3.93 1.28
CA SER A 329 15.61 -4.93 2.30
C SER A 329 15.14 -4.56 3.69
N PHE A 330 15.05 -3.27 4.02
CA PHE A 330 14.73 -2.80 5.36
C PHE A 330 13.41 -2.06 5.40
N PHE A 331 12.58 -2.32 6.40
CA PHE A 331 11.39 -1.53 6.68
C PHE A 331 11.27 -1.40 8.19
N VAL A 332 11.18 -0.17 8.67
CA VAL A 332 11.16 0.09 10.12
C VAL A 332 9.84 -0.46 10.68
N LYS A 333 9.94 -1.41 11.61
CA LYS A 333 8.80 -1.99 12.32
C LYS A 333 8.58 -1.22 13.63
N GLN A 334 7.32 -1.02 13.97
CA GLN A 334 6.89 -0.49 15.26
C GLN A 334 7.29 -1.45 16.39
N GLY A 335 7.85 -0.93 17.49
CA GLY A 335 8.28 -1.72 18.66
C GLY A 335 9.70 -2.31 18.63
N LEU A 336 10.55 -1.94 17.66
CA LEU A 336 11.98 -2.32 17.69
C LEU A 336 12.71 -1.47 18.73
N GLN A 337 13.19 -2.10 19.82
CA GLN A 337 14.05 -1.45 20.82
C GLN A 337 15.46 -1.13 20.27
N ASN A 338 15.89 -1.82 19.21
CA ASN A 338 17.19 -1.62 18.58
C ASN A 338 17.01 -1.08 17.15
N VAL A 339 17.50 0.13 16.90
CA VAL A 339 17.56 0.75 15.58
C VAL A 339 18.89 0.35 14.95
N ARG A 340 18.88 -0.32 13.78
CA ARG A 340 20.12 -0.47 12.99
C ARG A 340 20.66 0.92 12.68
N GLN A 341 21.95 1.16 12.94
CA GLN A 341 22.61 2.42 12.59
C GLN A 341 22.95 2.47 11.09
N GLU A 342 21.93 2.27 10.25
CA GLU A 342 22.04 2.62 8.85
C GLU A 342 21.86 4.13 8.72
N GLU A 343 22.68 4.74 7.89
CA GLU A 343 22.64 6.17 7.65
C GLU A 343 22.41 6.44 6.17
N MET A 344 21.65 7.49 5.89
CA MET A 344 21.51 8.08 4.57
C MET A 344 21.95 9.52 4.63
N THR A 345 22.68 9.94 3.61
CA THR A 345 23.13 11.30 3.44
C THR A 345 22.51 11.91 2.19
N LYS A 346 21.84 13.05 2.34
CA LYS A 346 21.41 13.91 1.25
C LYS A 346 22.59 14.75 0.78
N LEU A 347 22.89 14.68 -0.51
CA LEU A 347 23.95 15.46 -1.16
C LEU A 347 23.38 16.34 -2.27
N ASP A 348 24.12 17.39 -2.59
CA ASP A 348 23.81 18.28 -3.70
C ASP A 348 24.06 17.56 -5.04
N TRP A 349 23.25 17.91 -6.04
CA TRP A 349 23.34 17.35 -7.38
C TRP A 349 24.42 18.07 -8.19
N ASP A 350 25.47 17.35 -8.57
CA ASP A 350 26.60 17.86 -9.37
C ASP A 350 26.78 17.04 -10.67
N GLU A 351 27.76 17.43 -11.47
CA GLU A 351 28.05 16.82 -12.78
C GLU A 351 28.42 15.33 -12.67
N GLU A 352 29.15 14.93 -11.62
CA GLU A 352 29.47 13.51 -11.39
C GLU A 352 28.22 12.68 -11.15
N LYS A 353 27.29 13.17 -10.32
CA LYS A 353 26.01 12.51 -10.07
C LYS A 353 25.11 12.49 -11.31
N GLU A 354 25.15 13.54 -12.13
CA GLU A 354 24.46 13.55 -13.43
C GLU A 354 25.01 12.45 -14.35
N ASN A 355 26.33 12.29 -14.43
CA ASN A 355 26.94 11.24 -15.26
C ASN A 355 26.55 9.83 -14.79
N VAL A 356 26.56 9.59 -13.47
CA VAL A 356 26.14 8.30 -12.90
C VAL A 356 24.64 8.06 -13.13
N TYR A 357 23.81 9.10 -13.00
CA TYR A 357 22.40 9.02 -13.35
C TYR A 357 22.20 8.65 -14.82
N LEU A 358 22.88 9.33 -15.74
CA LEU A 358 22.78 9.10 -17.18
C LEU A 358 23.22 7.68 -17.58
N ASP A 359 24.23 7.12 -16.91
CA ASP A 359 24.64 5.74 -17.14
C ASP A 359 23.53 4.74 -16.76
N ILE A 360 23.00 4.85 -15.54
CA ILE A 360 21.89 3.99 -15.09
C ILE A 360 20.65 4.20 -15.98
N PHE A 361 20.35 5.45 -16.33
CA PHE A 361 19.26 5.82 -17.21
C PHE A 361 19.38 5.13 -18.58
N LYS A 362 20.58 5.11 -19.17
CA LYS A 362 20.86 4.39 -20.41
C LYS A 362 20.63 2.89 -20.27
N GLN A 363 21.08 2.28 -19.18
CA GLN A 363 20.87 0.84 -18.96
C GLN A 363 19.38 0.47 -18.91
N PHE A 364 18.55 1.31 -18.26
CA PHE A 364 17.09 1.16 -18.33
C PHE A 364 16.55 1.33 -19.75
N GLY A 365 16.98 2.38 -20.46
CA GLY A 365 16.56 2.65 -21.83
C GLY A 365 16.85 1.47 -22.77
N VAL A 366 18.05 0.89 -22.68
CA VAL A 366 18.45 -0.30 -23.46
C VAL A 366 17.54 -1.49 -23.16
N LYS A 367 17.26 -1.80 -21.88
CA LYS A 367 16.34 -2.89 -21.52
C LYS A 367 14.98 -2.73 -22.20
N TYR A 368 14.35 -1.57 -22.06
CA TYR A 368 13.00 -1.37 -22.59
C TYR A 368 12.97 -1.27 -24.12
N LEU A 369 14.03 -0.73 -24.72
CA LEU A 369 14.17 -0.67 -26.17
C LEU A 369 14.30 -2.07 -26.77
N ASN A 370 15.19 -2.90 -26.22
CA ASN A 370 15.39 -4.28 -26.68
C ASN A 370 14.09 -5.08 -26.54
N ARG A 371 13.38 -4.94 -25.42
CA ARG A 371 12.08 -5.58 -25.21
C ARG A 371 11.06 -5.14 -26.26
N ALA A 372 10.95 -3.84 -26.54
CA ALA A 372 10.02 -3.33 -27.56
C ALA A 372 10.35 -3.87 -28.97
N VAL A 373 11.64 -3.97 -29.30
CA VAL A 373 12.11 -4.55 -30.57
C VAL A 373 11.81 -6.05 -30.64
N GLU A 374 12.04 -6.80 -29.57
CA GLU A 374 11.75 -8.24 -29.48
C GLU A 374 10.26 -8.54 -29.57
N ASP A 375 9.43 -7.81 -28.83
CA ASP A 375 7.96 -7.94 -28.85
C ASP A 375 7.43 -7.67 -30.27
N PHE A 376 7.92 -6.60 -30.91
CA PHE A 376 7.54 -6.27 -32.28
C PHE A 376 8.01 -7.33 -33.28
N ASN A 377 9.27 -7.74 -33.22
CA ASN A 377 9.81 -8.78 -34.12
C ASN A 377 9.10 -10.12 -33.95
N THR A 378 8.71 -10.49 -32.73
CA THR A 378 7.96 -11.71 -32.45
C THR A 378 6.56 -11.67 -33.06
N LEU A 379 5.89 -10.51 -33.01
CA LEU A 379 4.61 -10.29 -33.67
C LEU A 379 4.71 -10.44 -35.20
N ILE A 380 5.77 -9.92 -35.80
CA ILE A 380 5.95 -9.93 -37.26
C ILE A 380 6.44 -11.29 -37.77
N LYS A 381 7.31 -12.01 -37.04
CA LYS A 381 7.82 -13.33 -37.44
C LYS A 381 6.78 -14.45 -37.34
N ASN A 382 5.73 -14.26 -36.55
CA ASN A 382 4.66 -15.24 -36.35
C ASN A 382 3.30 -14.69 -36.83
N PRO A 383 3.15 -14.37 -38.13
CA PRO A 383 1.87 -13.94 -38.65
C PRO A 383 0.85 -15.09 -38.60
N PRO A 384 -0.46 -14.81 -38.41
CA PRO A 384 -1.49 -15.84 -38.50
C PRO A 384 -1.54 -16.44 -39.92
N GLU A 385 -2.01 -17.70 -40.04
CA GLU A 385 -2.19 -18.37 -41.33
C GLU A 385 -3.03 -17.56 -42.32
N ARG A 386 -4.04 -16.84 -41.80
CA ARG A 386 -4.81 -15.85 -42.54
C ARG A 386 -4.62 -14.47 -41.91
N ILE A 387 -4.08 -13.56 -42.70
CA ILE A 387 -4.03 -12.14 -42.34
C ILE A 387 -5.46 -11.60 -42.28
N ASP A 388 -5.86 -11.04 -41.15
CA ASP A 388 -7.17 -10.47 -40.91
C ASP A 388 -7.07 -9.07 -40.30
N LYS A 389 -8.22 -8.41 -40.16
CA LYS A 389 -8.28 -7.07 -39.54
C LYS A 389 -7.81 -7.07 -38.09
N ALA A 390 -7.97 -8.17 -37.36
CA ALA A 390 -7.53 -8.26 -35.97
C ALA A 390 -6.00 -8.22 -35.87
N PHE A 391 -5.29 -8.89 -36.78
CA PHE A 391 -3.83 -8.84 -36.87
C PHE A 391 -3.32 -7.45 -37.29
N LEU A 392 -3.95 -6.82 -38.28
CA LEU A 392 -3.61 -5.44 -38.68
C LEU A 392 -3.79 -4.46 -37.51
N GLN A 393 -4.87 -4.64 -36.75
CA GLN A 393 -5.12 -3.84 -35.56
C GLN A 393 -4.06 -4.10 -34.48
N LYS A 394 -3.60 -5.34 -34.28
CA LYS A 394 -2.51 -5.67 -33.35
C LYS A 394 -1.21 -4.94 -33.71
N ILE A 395 -0.80 -4.97 -34.98
CA ILE A 395 0.40 -4.23 -35.44
C ILE A 395 0.21 -2.73 -35.21
N LYS A 396 -0.94 -2.17 -35.58
CA LYS A 396 -1.23 -0.75 -35.38
C LYS A 396 -1.21 -0.36 -33.90
N SER A 397 -1.73 -1.22 -33.03
CA SER A 397 -1.83 -0.98 -31.59
C SER A 397 -0.56 -1.31 -30.80
N SER A 398 0.53 -1.76 -31.44
CA SER A 398 1.81 -1.96 -30.75
C SER A 398 2.21 -0.69 -30.01
N ASP A 399 2.24 -0.79 -28.67
CA ASP A 399 2.45 0.31 -27.73
C ASP A 399 3.91 0.38 -27.32
N TYR A 400 4.49 1.56 -27.46
CA TYR A 400 5.86 1.87 -27.02
C TYR A 400 5.86 2.88 -25.87
N GLY A 401 4.78 2.94 -25.10
CA GLY A 401 4.58 3.86 -23.98
C GLY A 401 5.70 3.83 -22.95
N LYS A 402 6.28 2.65 -22.70
CA LYS A 402 7.45 2.48 -21.82
C LYS A 402 8.70 3.22 -22.29
N LEU A 403 8.83 3.52 -23.59
CA LEU A 403 9.99 4.23 -24.12
C LEU A 403 9.90 5.75 -23.93
N LYS A 404 8.71 6.31 -23.69
CA LYS A 404 8.48 7.76 -23.58
C LYS A 404 9.45 8.50 -22.65
N PRO A 405 9.85 7.99 -21.47
CA PRO A 405 10.81 8.68 -20.62
C PRO A 405 12.19 8.84 -21.26
N PHE A 406 12.58 7.95 -22.16
CA PHE A 406 13.94 7.84 -22.71
C PHE A 406 14.13 8.60 -24.02
N ILE A 407 13.04 8.93 -24.72
CA ILE A 407 13.07 9.66 -26.00
C ILE A 407 13.16 11.17 -25.75
N ASN A 408 13.85 11.87 -26.64
CA ASN A 408 14.10 13.31 -26.60
C ASN A 408 14.86 13.77 -25.32
N GLN A 409 15.73 12.91 -24.80
CA GLN A 409 16.56 13.21 -23.62
C GLN A 409 18.00 13.63 -23.99
N GLY A 410 18.26 13.92 -25.27
CA GLY A 410 19.61 14.27 -25.75
C GLY A 410 20.55 13.08 -25.89
N ILE A 411 20.00 11.87 -26.07
CA ILE A 411 20.74 10.64 -26.33
C ILE A 411 20.34 10.16 -27.73
N ASP A 412 21.00 10.68 -28.75
CA ASP A 412 20.64 10.49 -30.18
C ASP A 412 20.41 9.03 -30.55
N VAL A 413 21.21 8.12 -29.99
CA VAL A 413 21.10 6.67 -30.24
C VAL A 413 19.72 6.12 -29.87
N PHE A 414 19.09 6.59 -28.79
CA PHE A 414 17.74 6.14 -28.42
C PHE A 414 16.69 6.70 -29.37
N ASP A 415 16.81 7.96 -29.75
CA ASP A 415 15.87 8.63 -30.64
C ASP A 415 15.92 8.00 -32.05
N GLU A 416 17.12 7.73 -32.58
CA GLU A 416 17.33 7.01 -33.84
C GLU A 416 16.73 5.60 -33.80
N LYS A 417 16.98 4.84 -32.73
CA LYS A 417 16.47 3.47 -32.59
C LYS A 417 14.96 3.43 -32.45
N TYR A 418 14.39 4.40 -31.74
CA TYR A 418 12.95 4.55 -31.62
C TYR A 418 12.31 4.88 -32.98
N GLN A 419 12.92 5.77 -33.75
CA GLN A 419 12.46 6.10 -35.09
C GLN A 419 12.53 4.87 -36.01
N GLN A 420 13.63 4.12 -35.99
CA GLN A 420 13.76 2.86 -36.73
C GLN A 420 12.64 1.87 -36.40
N LEU A 421 12.24 1.78 -35.13
CA LEU A 421 11.14 0.92 -34.68
C LEU A 421 9.78 1.41 -35.18
N GLN A 422 9.56 2.73 -35.24
CA GLN A 422 8.34 3.32 -35.80
C GLN A 422 8.26 3.11 -37.32
N ASP A 423 9.36 3.37 -38.04
CA ASP A 423 9.44 3.16 -39.48
C ASP A 423 9.20 1.69 -39.85
N ALA A 424 9.81 0.76 -39.09
CA ALA A 424 9.58 -0.68 -39.25
C ALA A 424 8.12 -1.06 -38.99
N LYS A 425 7.47 -0.45 -37.99
CA LYS A 425 6.04 -0.65 -37.71
C LYS A 425 5.17 -0.19 -38.88
N GLU A 426 5.41 1.00 -39.40
CA GLU A 426 4.65 1.56 -40.52
C GLU A 426 4.85 0.74 -41.80
N TYR A 427 6.09 0.38 -42.11
CA TYR A 427 6.43 -0.48 -43.25
C TYR A 427 5.72 -1.83 -43.19
N ASN A 428 5.81 -2.53 -42.05
CA ASN A 428 5.16 -3.85 -41.90
C ASN A 428 3.63 -3.73 -41.92
N LEU A 429 3.06 -2.69 -41.29
CA LEU A 429 1.62 -2.45 -41.34
C LEU A 429 1.14 -2.26 -42.78
N HIS A 430 1.86 -1.46 -43.58
CA HIS A 430 1.56 -1.27 -44.99
C HIS A 430 1.66 -2.60 -45.76
N TYR A 431 2.75 -3.35 -45.59
CA TYR A 431 2.93 -4.66 -46.22
C TYR A 431 1.78 -5.63 -45.94
N TYR A 432 1.40 -5.81 -44.67
CA TYR A 432 0.33 -6.74 -44.32
C TYR A 432 -1.07 -6.26 -44.73
N ARG A 433 -1.31 -4.94 -44.81
CA ARG A 433 -2.56 -4.42 -45.40
C ARG A 433 -2.66 -4.77 -46.87
N GLU A 434 -1.58 -4.63 -47.63
CA GLU A 434 -1.55 -5.02 -49.04
C GLU A 434 -1.86 -6.52 -49.20
N GLN A 435 -1.24 -7.38 -48.38
CA GLN A 435 -1.52 -8.83 -48.38
C GLN A 435 -2.99 -9.14 -48.04
N TYR A 436 -3.55 -8.47 -47.03
CA TYR A 436 -4.96 -8.60 -46.69
C TYR A 436 -5.87 -8.25 -47.87
N VAL A 437 -5.62 -7.11 -48.54
CA VAL A 437 -6.38 -6.66 -49.70
C VAL A 437 -6.28 -7.69 -50.85
N LYS A 438 -5.08 -8.20 -51.15
CA LYS A 438 -4.89 -9.23 -52.17
C LYS A 438 -5.65 -10.52 -51.85
N ILE A 439 -5.62 -10.98 -50.60
CA ILE A 439 -6.37 -12.18 -50.17
C ILE A 439 -7.88 -11.97 -50.34
N GLU A 440 -8.41 -10.80 -49.93
CA GLU A 440 -9.83 -10.50 -50.08
C GLU A 440 -10.25 -10.38 -51.55
N ILE A 441 -9.41 -9.78 -52.39
CA ILE A 441 -9.64 -9.74 -53.85
C ILE A 441 -9.69 -11.15 -54.44
N GLU A 442 -8.74 -12.02 -54.10
CA GLU A 442 -8.73 -13.41 -54.59
C GLU A 442 -9.95 -14.20 -54.09
N ASN A 443 -10.40 -13.96 -52.85
CA ASN A 443 -11.65 -14.52 -52.35
C ASN A 443 -12.86 -14.03 -53.16
N TYR A 444 -12.91 -12.74 -53.50
CA TYR A 444 -13.96 -12.18 -54.37
C TYR A 444 -13.88 -12.75 -55.79
N LYS A 445 -12.68 -12.93 -56.36
CA LYS A 445 -12.50 -13.55 -57.68
C LYS A 445 -13.02 -14.99 -57.69
N LYS A 446 -12.70 -15.79 -56.67
CA LYS A 446 -13.22 -17.17 -56.50
C LYS A 446 -14.74 -17.17 -56.43
N GLU A 447 -15.33 -16.30 -55.60
CA GLU A 447 -16.79 -16.15 -55.49
C GLU A 447 -17.42 -15.79 -56.84
N ILE A 448 -16.82 -14.85 -57.58
CA ILE A 448 -17.28 -14.44 -58.93
C ILE A 448 -17.19 -15.60 -59.92
N LEU A 449 -16.10 -16.37 -59.93
CA LEU A 449 -15.93 -17.53 -60.81
C LEU A 449 -16.98 -18.62 -60.53
N GLU A 450 -17.35 -18.84 -59.27
CA GLU A 450 -18.41 -19.78 -58.91
C GLU A 450 -19.79 -19.30 -59.38
N ILE A 451 -20.13 -18.04 -59.14
CA ILE A 451 -21.46 -17.50 -59.47
C ILE A 451 -21.64 -17.17 -60.95
N SER A 452 -20.56 -16.88 -61.69
CA SER A 452 -20.59 -16.55 -63.13
C SER A 452 -21.02 -17.70 -64.02
N LYS A 453 -21.04 -18.94 -63.49
CA LYS A 453 -21.53 -20.15 -64.20
C LYS A 453 -23.01 -20.06 -64.59
N LYS A 454 -23.79 -19.17 -63.95
CA LYS A 454 -25.21 -18.93 -64.26
C LYS A 454 -25.51 -17.43 -64.19
N PRO A 455 -26.56 -16.94 -64.88
CA PRO A 455 -27.02 -15.57 -64.68
C PRO A 455 -27.42 -15.35 -63.21
N ILE A 456 -27.02 -14.22 -62.63
CA ILE A 456 -27.25 -13.90 -61.20
C ILE A 456 -28.28 -12.78 -61.01
N ALA A 457 -28.87 -12.69 -59.82
CA ALA A 457 -29.74 -11.57 -59.46
C ALA A 457 -28.96 -10.25 -59.32
N LEU A 458 -29.61 -9.12 -59.66
CA LEU A 458 -29.01 -7.78 -59.60
C LEU A 458 -28.49 -7.43 -58.20
N ASP A 459 -29.22 -7.82 -57.15
CA ASP A 459 -28.85 -7.54 -55.77
C ASP A 459 -27.55 -8.24 -55.37
N LYS A 460 -27.30 -9.45 -55.90
CA LYS A 460 -26.06 -10.19 -55.64
C LYS A 460 -24.85 -9.52 -56.30
N LYS A 461 -25.02 -9.00 -57.53
CA LYS A 461 -24.00 -8.17 -58.20
C LYS A 461 -23.71 -6.89 -57.42
N ARG A 462 -24.76 -6.17 -56.97
CA ARG A 462 -24.63 -4.97 -56.14
C ARG A 462 -23.96 -5.25 -54.80
N SER A 463 -24.23 -6.39 -54.18
CA SER A 463 -23.60 -6.80 -52.92
C SER A 463 -22.08 -6.98 -53.06
N ILE A 464 -21.62 -7.66 -54.12
CA ILE A 464 -20.17 -7.87 -54.37
C ILE A 464 -19.49 -6.53 -54.69
N GLN A 465 -20.12 -5.69 -55.53
CA GLN A 465 -19.62 -4.35 -55.80
C GLN A 465 -19.56 -3.49 -54.53
N GLY A 466 -20.58 -3.58 -53.66
CA GLY A 466 -20.61 -2.88 -52.39
C GLY A 466 -19.46 -3.30 -51.47
N ARG A 467 -19.18 -4.60 -51.36
CA ARG A 467 -18.05 -5.13 -50.58
C ARG A 467 -16.69 -4.67 -51.13
N LEU A 468 -16.54 -4.63 -52.46
CA LEU A 468 -15.34 -4.10 -53.09
C LEU A 468 -15.17 -2.59 -52.82
N ASN A 469 -16.24 -1.80 -52.94
CA ASN A 469 -16.20 -0.37 -52.63
C ASN A 469 -15.85 -0.12 -51.16
N THR A 470 -16.38 -0.92 -50.22
CA THR A 470 -16.01 -0.83 -48.80
C THR A 470 -14.52 -1.12 -48.61
N LEU A 471 -13.99 -2.18 -49.22
CA LEU A 471 -12.56 -2.52 -49.16
C LEU A 471 -11.70 -1.39 -49.74
N HIS A 472 -12.11 -0.81 -50.87
CA HIS A 472 -11.42 0.31 -51.51
C HIS A 472 -11.46 1.59 -50.66
N ASN A 473 -12.58 1.88 -50.00
CA ASN A 473 -12.69 3.06 -49.13
C ASN A 473 -11.82 2.92 -47.88
N GLU A 474 -11.72 1.70 -47.33
CA GLU A 474 -10.94 1.42 -46.12
C GLU A 474 -9.43 1.36 -46.40
N PHE A 475 -9.04 0.96 -47.62
CA PHE A 475 -7.65 0.81 -48.04
C PHE A 475 -7.39 1.52 -49.37
N SER A 476 -7.72 2.82 -49.42
CA SER A 476 -7.63 3.65 -50.62
C SER A 476 -6.21 3.70 -51.22
N GLU A 477 -5.18 3.51 -50.40
CA GLU A 477 -3.78 3.46 -50.82
C GLU A 477 -3.48 2.32 -51.82
N PHE A 478 -4.35 1.30 -51.89
CA PHE A 478 -4.19 0.14 -52.79
C PHE A 478 -5.19 0.13 -53.97
N SER A 479 -5.88 1.24 -54.23
CA SER A 479 -6.87 1.35 -55.32
C SER A 479 -6.31 1.02 -56.70
N GLU A 480 -5.03 1.34 -56.92
CA GLU A 480 -4.37 1.21 -58.21
C GLU A 480 -3.80 -0.19 -58.49
N LEU A 481 -3.91 -1.12 -57.54
CA LEU A 481 -3.46 -2.51 -57.70
C LEU A 481 -4.14 -3.16 -58.92
N VAL A 482 -3.36 -3.90 -59.71
CA VAL A 482 -3.83 -4.56 -60.93
C VAL A 482 -4.99 -5.50 -60.62
N GLU A 483 -4.90 -6.22 -59.50
CA GLU A 483 -5.88 -7.19 -59.04
C GLU A 483 -7.24 -6.52 -58.73
N VAL A 484 -7.24 -5.28 -58.20
CA VAL A 484 -8.46 -4.50 -57.94
C VAL A 484 -9.15 -4.10 -59.25
N LYS A 485 -8.36 -3.64 -60.23
CA LYS A 485 -8.85 -3.25 -61.56
C LYS A 485 -9.43 -4.45 -62.32
N GLU A 486 -8.73 -5.58 -62.28
CA GLU A 486 -9.21 -6.85 -62.85
C GLU A 486 -10.53 -7.29 -62.24
N LEU A 487 -10.62 -7.30 -60.91
CA LEU A 487 -11.83 -7.69 -60.20
C LEU A 487 -13.01 -6.77 -60.56
N SER A 488 -12.77 -5.47 -60.63
CA SER A 488 -13.79 -4.48 -61.04
C SER A 488 -14.33 -4.77 -62.46
N ARG A 489 -13.44 -5.13 -63.38
CA ARG A 489 -13.82 -5.58 -64.74
C ARG A 489 -14.65 -6.87 -64.68
N MET A 490 -14.21 -7.87 -63.92
CA MET A 490 -14.94 -9.14 -63.77
C MET A 490 -16.35 -8.94 -63.20
N ILE A 491 -16.52 -8.05 -62.20
CA ILE A 491 -17.84 -7.72 -61.66
C ILE A 491 -18.72 -7.07 -62.74
N THR A 492 -18.15 -6.17 -63.55
CA THR A 492 -18.87 -5.49 -64.63
C THR A 492 -19.40 -6.49 -65.66
N GLU A 493 -18.60 -7.50 -66.01
CA GLU A 493 -18.90 -8.54 -67.01
C GLU A 493 -19.90 -9.62 -66.56
N LEU A 494 -20.26 -9.69 -65.27
CA LEU A 494 -21.24 -10.65 -64.76
C LEU A 494 -22.62 -10.50 -65.42
N LYS A 495 -23.14 -11.61 -65.98
CA LYS A 495 -24.47 -11.71 -66.60
C LYS A 495 -25.57 -11.72 -65.54
N ILE A 496 -26.56 -10.84 -65.72
CA ILE A 496 -27.66 -10.63 -64.77
C ILE A 496 -28.93 -11.30 -65.32
N ILE A 497 -29.76 -11.89 -64.45
CA ILE A 497 -31.10 -12.36 -64.82
C ILE A 497 -31.95 -11.11 -65.12
N ASN A 498 -32.28 -10.89 -66.39
CA ASN A 498 -33.28 -9.89 -66.77
C ASN A 498 -34.68 -10.42 -66.45
N PHE A 499 -35.22 -10.03 -65.29
CA PHE A 499 -36.65 -10.10 -65.03
C PHE A 499 -37.36 -8.93 -65.70
N ASP A 500 -37.28 -8.84 -67.04
CA ASP A 500 -38.18 -7.94 -67.77
C ASP A 500 -38.40 -8.37 -69.22
N LYS A 501 -39.17 -9.44 -69.40
CA LYS A 501 -40.07 -9.67 -70.55
C LYS A 501 -41.23 -10.59 -70.11
N SER A 502 -42.18 -10.05 -69.34
CA SER A 502 -43.62 -10.44 -69.35
C SER A 502 -44.34 -10.05 -68.05
N LYS A 503 -44.66 -8.77 -67.87
CA LYS A 503 -45.89 -8.41 -67.15
C LYS A 503 -46.63 -7.34 -67.95
N PRO A 504 -47.88 -7.59 -68.37
CA PRO A 504 -48.66 -6.59 -69.07
C PRO A 504 -49.00 -5.48 -68.08
N PHE A 505 -48.70 -4.24 -68.47
CA PHE A 505 -49.23 -3.04 -67.84
C PHE A 505 -50.75 -3.14 -67.74
N LYS A 506 -51.29 -3.34 -66.54
CA LYS A 506 -52.69 -3.04 -66.25
C LYS A 506 -52.79 -1.57 -65.83
N HIS A 507 -53.33 -0.76 -66.73
CA HIS A 507 -53.96 0.51 -66.37
C HIS A 507 -54.97 0.27 -65.25
N ASN A 508 -54.76 0.88 -64.09
CA ASN A 508 -55.84 1.10 -63.14
C ASN A 508 -56.22 2.58 -63.13
N ARG A 509 -57.47 2.80 -63.52
CA ARG A 509 -58.20 4.05 -63.53
C ARG A 509 -58.16 4.72 -62.17
N ILE A 510 -57.95 6.03 -62.23
CA ILE A 510 -58.30 7.02 -61.22
C ILE A 510 -59.77 6.83 -60.84
N ASN A 511 -60.06 6.74 -59.53
CA ASN A 511 -61.37 7.08 -58.99
C ASN A 511 -61.19 7.90 -57.71
N ASN A 512 -61.59 9.16 -57.81
CA ASN A 512 -61.77 10.09 -56.70
C ASN A 512 -62.70 9.51 -55.63
N LYS A 513 -62.36 9.71 -54.36
CA LYS A 513 -63.33 10.10 -53.32
C LYS A 513 -62.64 10.99 -52.29
N GLN A 514 -63.01 12.27 -52.32
CA GLN A 514 -62.88 13.19 -51.19
C GLN A 514 -63.68 12.65 -50.00
N HIS A 515 -63.13 12.78 -48.79
CA HIS A 515 -63.90 13.35 -47.69
C HIS A 515 -62.99 13.95 -46.62
N ASN A 516 -63.22 15.25 -46.40
CA ASN A 516 -62.81 16.07 -45.27
C ASN A 516 -62.87 15.36 -43.91
N LYS A 517 -61.90 15.67 -43.03
CA LYS A 517 -62.24 16.19 -41.71
C LYS A 517 -61.16 17.10 -41.16
N LYS A 518 -61.63 18.14 -40.50
CA LYS A 518 -61.04 19.43 -40.19
C LYS A 518 -60.96 19.53 -38.65
N TRP A 519 -59.85 20.07 -38.13
CA TRP A 519 -59.60 20.74 -36.83
C TRP A 519 -59.90 20.03 -35.50
N ARG A 520 -58.86 19.88 -34.67
CA ARG A 520 -58.44 20.92 -33.72
C ARG A 520 -56.93 20.90 -33.53
#